data_AF-A0A0K0GIR8-F1
#
_entry.id   AF-A0A0K0GIR8-F1
#
_cell.length_a   1.000
_cell.length_b   1.000
_cell.length_c   1.000
_cell.angle_alpha   90.00
_cell.angle_beta   90.00
_cell.angle_gamma   90.00
#
_symmetry.space_group_name_H-M   'P 1'
#
loop_
_entity.id
_entity.type
_entity.pdbx_description
1 polymer ?
#
loop_
_entity_poly.entity_id
_entity_poly.type
_entity_poly.pdbx_seq_one_letter_code
_entity_poly.pdbx_strand_id
1 'polypeptide(L)'
;MEKLEVEAGNEIKFDTVLMLGDSDGIKLGDALKGASVTAKVVAHGRADKVRIIKFRRRKHHMKRQGHRQHYTEIEITGIAGGDKK
;
A
#
# COMPACT_ATOMS: atom_id res chain seq x y z
N MET A 1 1.04 2.79 1.92
CA MET A 1 1.50 1.98 0.76
C MET A 1 3.01 2.18 0.58
N GLU A 2 3.71 1.28 -0.12
CA GLU A 2 5.08 1.54 -0.59
C GLU A 2 5.15 2.83 -1.44
N LYS A 3 6.36 3.37 -1.61
CA LYS A 3 6.55 4.63 -2.36
C LYS A 3 6.08 4.46 -3.81
N LEU A 4 5.24 5.39 -4.27
CA LEU A 4 4.78 5.49 -5.65
C LEU A 4 5.39 6.72 -6.31
N GLU A 5 5.66 6.64 -7.61
CA GLU A 5 6.14 7.76 -8.43
C GLU A 5 4.97 8.56 -9.01
N VAL A 6 4.06 8.99 -8.14
CA VAL A 6 2.87 9.77 -8.50
C VAL A 6 2.84 10.98 -7.57
N GLU A 7 2.65 12.18 -8.10
CA GLU A 7 2.64 13.39 -7.26
C GLU A 7 1.46 13.43 -6.29
N ALA A 8 1.65 14.12 -5.16
CA ALA A 8 0.58 14.35 -4.20
C ALA A 8 -0.57 15.15 -4.82
N GLY A 9 -1.80 14.71 -4.59
CA GLY A 9 -3.01 15.29 -5.17
C GLY A 9 -3.55 14.55 -6.38
N ASN A 10 -2.75 13.71 -7.05
CA ASN A 10 -3.19 12.93 -8.20
C ASN A 10 -4.00 11.69 -7.79
N GLU A 11 -4.85 11.25 -8.72
CA GLU A 11 -5.63 10.03 -8.59
C GLU A 11 -4.85 8.81 -9.10
N ILE A 12 -5.08 7.68 -8.43
CA ILE A 12 -4.54 6.37 -8.77
C ILE A 12 -5.71 5.39 -8.81
N LYS A 13 -5.73 4.58 -9.86
CA LYS A 13 -6.70 3.51 -10.03
C LYS A 13 -6.03 2.17 -9.80
N PHE A 14 -6.65 1.33 -8.99
CA PHE A 14 -6.25 -0.05 -8.75
C PHE A 14 -7.25 -0.99 -9.42
N ASP A 15 -6.79 -1.68 -10.47
CA ASP A 15 -7.61 -2.65 -11.21
C ASP A 15 -7.51 -4.07 -10.63
N THR A 16 -6.53 -4.32 -9.76
CA THR A 16 -6.37 -5.61 -9.08
C THR A 16 -7.15 -5.62 -7.78
N VAL A 17 -8.38 -6.11 -7.85
CA VAL A 17 -9.26 -6.32 -6.68
C VAL A 17 -9.35 -7.81 -6.39
N LEU A 18 -9.12 -8.21 -5.13
CA LEU A 18 -9.11 -9.62 -4.72
C LEU A 18 -10.44 -10.09 -4.11
N MET A 19 -11.23 -9.16 -3.59
CA MET A 19 -12.50 -9.44 -2.93
C MET A 19 -13.33 -8.15 -2.89
N LEU A 20 -14.64 -8.27 -3.08
CA LEU A 20 -15.61 -7.22 -2.78
C LEU A 20 -16.66 -7.79 -1.83
N GLY A 21 -16.97 -7.06 -0.77
CA GLY A 21 -18.04 -7.41 0.16
C GLY A 21 -18.99 -6.24 0.29
N ASP A 22 -20.29 -6.52 0.19
CA ASP A 22 -21.36 -5.57 0.47
C ASP A 22 -22.41 -6.22 1.39
N SER A 23 -23.46 -5.48 1.77
CA SER A 23 -24.55 -6.00 2.62
C SER A 23 -25.21 -7.27 2.06
N ASP A 24 -25.20 -7.43 0.74
CA ASP A 24 -25.89 -8.50 0.03
C ASP A 24 -25.01 -9.73 -0.23
N GLY A 25 -23.73 -9.69 0.14
CA GLY A 25 -22.83 -10.83 0.04
C GLY A 25 -21.38 -10.50 -0.36
N ILE A 26 -20.61 -11.55 -0.60
CA ILE A 26 -19.18 -11.50 -0.94
C ILE A 26 -18.98 -11.96 -2.39
N LYS A 27 -18.29 -11.16 -3.20
CA LYS A 27 -17.84 -11.49 -4.55
C LYS A 27 -16.35 -11.84 -4.55
N LEU A 28 -16.01 -12.95 -5.20
CA LEU A 28 -14.66 -13.52 -5.28
C LEU A 28 -14.37 -14.00 -6.72
N GLY A 29 -13.09 -14.05 -7.10
CA GLY A 29 -12.65 -14.64 -8.37
C GLY A 29 -13.16 -13.87 -9.59
N ASP A 30 -13.72 -14.60 -10.58
CA ASP A 30 -14.14 -14.04 -11.87
C ASP A 30 -15.24 -12.96 -11.76
N ALA A 31 -16.02 -12.96 -10.67
CA ALA A 31 -17.02 -11.94 -10.38
C ALA A 31 -16.41 -10.54 -10.08
N LEU A 32 -15.08 -10.45 -10.00
CA LEU A 32 -14.35 -9.20 -9.80
C LEU A 32 -13.88 -8.58 -11.13
N LYS A 33 -14.18 -9.20 -12.28
CA LYS A 33 -13.78 -8.68 -13.59
C LYS A 33 -14.40 -7.29 -13.83
N GLY A 34 -13.54 -6.30 -14.01
CA GLY A 34 -13.94 -4.90 -14.19
C GLY A 34 -14.15 -4.12 -12.88
N ALA A 35 -13.94 -4.76 -11.72
CA ALA A 35 -13.87 -4.04 -10.46
C ALA A 35 -12.64 -3.13 -10.44
N SER A 36 -12.78 -1.96 -9.84
CA SER A 36 -11.64 -1.06 -9.64
C SER A 36 -11.82 -0.19 -8.42
N VAL A 37 -10.70 0.19 -7.81
CA VAL A 37 -10.68 1.11 -6.66
C VAL A 37 -9.96 2.37 -7.09
N THR A 38 -10.60 3.52 -6.91
CA THR A 38 -9.98 4.83 -7.14
C THR A 38 -9.55 5.40 -5.80
N ALA A 39 -8.32 5.91 -5.75
CA ALA A 39 -7.76 6.55 -4.58
C ALA A 39 -7.00 7.83 -4.97
N LYS A 40 -6.88 8.76 -4.03
CA LYS A 40 -6.11 9.97 -4.18
C LYS A 40 -4.84 9.89 -3.33
N VAL A 41 -3.72 10.34 -3.88
CA VAL A 41 -2.48 10.49 -3.10
C VAL A 41 -2.59 11.71 -2.21
N VAL A 42 -2.53 11.52 -0.90
CA VAL A 42 -2.57 12.61 0.08
C VAL A 42 -1.17 13.18 0.28
N ALA A 43 -0.19 12.32 0.55
CA ALA A 43 1.18 12.73 0.82
C ALA A 43 2.19 11.59 0.63
N HIS A 44 3.47 11.96 0.52
CA HIS A 44 4.58 11.02 0.67
C HIS A 44 5.34 11.30 1.96
N GLY A 45 5.63 10.24 2.69
CA GLY A 45 6.27 10.32 4.00
C GLY A 45 7.45 9.37 4.16
N ARG A 46 8.08 9.47 5.33
CA ARG A 46 9.06 8.49 5.80
C ARG A 46 8.60 7.96 7.14
N ALA A 47 8.50 6.64 7.25
CA ALA A 47 8.12 5.97 8.47
C ALA A 47 9.13 6.24 9.60
N ASP A 48 8.77 5.80 10.80
CA ASP A 48 9.63 5.90 11.97
C ASP A 48 10.98 5.22 11.74
N LYS A 49 12.01 5.76 12.41
CA LYS A 49 13.37 5.27 12.26
C LYS A 49 13.53 3.93 12.95
N VAL A 50 13.66 2.87 12.16
CA VAL A 50 14.06 1.56 12.63
C VAL A 50 15.57 1.56 12.88
N ARG A 51 15.98 1.20 14.10
CA ARG A 51 17.39 1.11 14.50
C ARG A 51 17.86 -0.33 14.39
N ILE A 52 18.80 -0.59 13.50
CA ILE A 52 19.39 -1.91 13.25
C ILE A 52 20.76 -1.96 13.92
N ILE A 53 20.96 -2.93 14.81
CA ILE A 53 22.25 -3.19 15.45
C ILE A 53 22.69 -4.61 15.08
N LYS A 54 23.86 -4.72 14.44
CA LYS A 54 24.50 -6.01 14.14
C LYS A 54 25.73 -6.14 15.02
N PHE A 55 25.67 -7.00 16.02
CA PHE A 55 26.76 -7.26 16.96
C PHE A 55 27.29 -8.69 16.80
N ARG A 56 28.62 -8.86 16.82
CA ARG A 56 29.28 -10.16 16.92
C ARG A 56 30.18 -10.19 18.14
N ARG A 57 29.82 -11.03 19.12
CA ARG A 57 30.52 -11.16 20.40
C ARG A 57 31.98 -11.59 20.19
N ARG A 58 32.92 -10.96 20.92
CA ARG A 58 34.38 -11.23 20.89
C ARG A 58 35.06 -11.06 19.53
N LYS A 59 34.41 -10.38 18.57
CA LYS A 59 34.99 -10.07 17.25
C LYS A 59 35.19 -8.57 17.03
N HIS A 60 35.11 -7.77 18.09
CA HIS A 60 35.16 -6.30 18.02
C HIS A 60 34.27 -5.70 16.92
N HIS A 61 33.14 -6.35 16.64
CA HIS A 61 32.24 -5.96 15.55
C HIS A 61 30.87 -5.56 16.12
N MET A 62 30.58 -4.26 16.04
CA MET A 62 29.26 -3.69 16.29
C MET A 62 28.96 -2.67 15.18
N LYS A 63 27.93 -2.92 14.38
CA LYS A 63 27.42 -1.98 13.38
C LYS A 63 26.06 -1.47 13.80
N ARG A 64 25.86 -0.14 13.75
CA ARG A 64 24.58 0.51 13.99
C ARG A 64 24.14 1.20 12.70
N GLN A 65 22.92 0.99 12.27
CA GLN A 65 22.35 1.59 11.06
C GLN A 65 20.91 2.01 11.34
N GLY A 66 20.50 3.15 10.81
CA GLY A 66 19.10 3.55 10.76
C GLY A 66 18.49 3.19 9.41
N HIS A 67 17.24 2.72 9.41
CA HIS A 67 16.41 2.61 8.21
C HIS A 67 15.13 3.40 8.42
N ARG A 68 14.67 4.09 7.37
CA ARG A 68 13.36 4.73 7.33
C ARG A 68 12.72 4.38 5.99
N GLN A 69 11.63 3.62 6.03
CA GLN A 69 10.90 3.24 4.84
C GLN A 69 10.16 4.45 4.28
N HIS A 70 10.22 4.63 2.97
CA HIS A 70 9.38 5.62 2.30
C HIS A 70 7.98 5.03 2.14
N TYR A 71 6.95 5.85 2.32
CA TYR A 71 5.58 5.42 2.10
C TYR A 71 4.79 6.50 1.39
N THR A 72 3.72 6.06 0.72
CA THR A 72 2.69 6.94 0.17
C THR A 72 1.42 6.75 0.98
N GLU A 73 0.88 7.87 1.45
CA GLU A 73 -0.44 7.96 2.08
C GLU A 73 -1.48 8.20 1.00
N ILE A 74 -2.51 7.37 0.99
CA ILE A 74 -3.59 7.40 0.01
C ILE A 74 -4.92 7.42 0.74
N GLU A 75 -5.87 8.13 0.16
CA GLU A 75 -7.26 8.16 0.58
C GLU A 75 -8.10 7.47 -0.49
N ILE A 76 -8.92 6.49 -0.11
CA ILE A 76 -9.79 5.78 -1.06
C ILE A 76 -10.99 6.67 -1.33
N THR A 77 -11.17 7.08 -2.59
CA THR A 77 -12.27 7.97 -3.01
C THR A 77 -13.47 7.22 -3.55
N GLY A 78 -13.27 6.01 -4.08
CA GLY A 78 -14.36 5.21 -4.60
C GLY A 78 -14.01 3.76 -4.87
N ILE A 79 -15.03 2.91 -4.81
CA ILE A 79 -14.96 1.50 -5.15
C ILE A 79 -16.03 1.25 -6.22
N ALA A 80 -15.59 0.84 -7.41
CA ALA A 80 -16.49 0.42 -8.48
C ALA A 80 -16.64 -1.11 -8.42
N GLY A 81 -17.84 -1.57 -8.05
CA GLY A 81 -18.20 -2.98 -8.04
C GLY A 81 -18.32 -3.53 -9.46
N GLY A 82 -17.54 -4.57 -9.78
CA GLY A 82 -17.63 -5.26 -11.06
C GLY A 82 -18.88 -6.14 -11.13
N ASP A 83 -19.69 -5.90 -12.17
CA ASP A 83 -20.45 -6.91 -12.92
C ASP A 83 -20.84 -6.26 -14.26
N LYS A 84 -20.11 -6.58 -15.33
CA LYS A 84 -20.59 -6.38 -16.71
C LYS A 84 -21.14 -7.71 -17.20
N LYS A 85 -22.36 -8.02 -16.81
CA LYS A 85 -23.19 -8.95 -17.54
C LYS A 85 -24.59 -8.39 -17.68
#